data_AF-A0A1F4II60-F1
#
_entry.id   AF-A0A1F4II60-F1
#
_cell.length_a   1.000
_cell.length_b   1.000
_cell.length_c   1.000
_cell.angle_alpha   90.00
_cell.angle_beta   90.00
_cell.angle_gamma   90.00
#
_symmetry.space_group_name_H-M   'P 1'
#
loop_
_entity.id
_entity.type
_entity.pdbx_description
1 polymer ?
#
loop_
_entity_poly.entity_id
_entity_poly.type
_entity_poly.pdbx_seq_one_letter_code
_entity_poly.pdbx_strand_id
1 'polypeptide(L)' 'GQHASWGFVLFLGANALWIAFAWLQAHTGLMVQQVVLTAISLQGIWKGLVEPRLDAPLDVEQLIDEPKL' A
#
# COMPACT_ATOMS: atom_id res chain seq x y z
N GLY A 1 8.23 -3.81 -10.21
CA GLY A 1 8.91 -4.85 -9.41
C GLY A 1 8.59 -4.65 -7.94
N GLN A 2 8.55 -5.71 -7.12
CA GLN A 2 8.12 -5.65 -5.71
C GLN A 2 8.87 -4.59 -4.87
N HIS A 3 10.14 -4.30 -5.16
CA HIS A 3 10.91 -3.26 -4.48
C HIS A 3 10.30 -1.85 -4.62
N ALA A 4 9.69 -1.54 -5.78
CA ALA A 4 9.03 -0.26 -5.98
C ALA A 4 7.75 -0.12 -5.12
N SER A 5 7.03 -1.21 -4.90
CA SER A 5 5.81 -1.23 -4.08
C SER A 5 6.09 -0.98 -2.60
N TRP A 6 7.19 -1.52 -2.08
CA TRP A 6 7.63 -1.27 -0.70
C TRP A 6 8.10 0.18 -0.48
N GLY A 7 8.59 0.84 -1.52
CA GLY A 7 8.88 2.28 -1.47
C GLY A 7 7.65 3.12 -1.10
N PHE A 8 6.48 2.76 -1.61
CA PHE A 8 5.22 3.45 -1.26
C PHE A 8 4.80 3.23 0.20
N VAL A 9 5.14 2.09 0.81
CA VAL A 9 4.90 1.87 2.26
C VAL A 9 5.75 2.81 3.10
N LEU A 10 7.03 2.95 2.76
CA LEU A 10 7.92 3.90 3.44
C LEU A 10 7.44 5.35 3.25
N PHE A 11 7.03 5.71 2.04
CA PHE A 11 6.45 7.03 1.79
C PHE A 11 5.15 7.26 2.56
N LEU A 12 4.28 6.26 2.68
CA LEU A 12 3.06 6.39 3.47
C LEU A 12 3.36 6.71 4.94
N GLY A 13 4.35 6.03 5.54
CA GLY A 13 4.82 6.35 6.90
C GLY A 13 5.41 7.76 7.00
N ALA A 14 6.23 8.16 6.03
CA ALA A 14 6.80 9.51 5.98
C ALA A 14 5.72 10.60 5.83
N ASN A 15 4.72 10.39 4.99
CA ASN A 15 3.61 11.32 4.80
C ASN A 15 2.84 11.54 6.11
N ALA A 16 2.63 10.50 6.90
CA ALA A 16 1.97 10.62 8.21
C ALA A 16 2.76 11.53 9.17
N LEU A 17 4.09 11.39 9.21
CA LEU A 17 4.96 12.26 10.01
C LEU A 17 4.90 13.71 9.51
N TRP A 18 4.90 13.92 8.20
CA TRP A 18 4.81 15.27 7.62
C TRP A 18 3.43 15.91 7.80
N ILE A 19 2.34 15.13 7.80
CA ILE A 19 0.99 15.63 8.14
C ILE A 19 0.97 16.12 9.59
N ALA A 20 1.50 15.32 10.52
CA ALA A 20 1.57 15.71 11.93
C ALA A 20 2.38 17.01 12.10
N PHE A 21 3.52 17.12 11.42
CA PHE A 21 4.32 18.35 11.40
C PHE A 21 3.55 19.54 10.81
N ALA A 22 2.94 19.37 9.64
CA ALA A 22 2.19 20.43 8.96
C ALA A 22 1.02 20.94 9.81
N TRP A 23 0.35 20.03 10.53
CA TRP A 23 -0.72 20.36 11.46
C TRP A 23 -0.21 21.19 12.64
N LEU A 24 0.86 20.73 13.31
CA LEU A 24 1.45 21.43 14.46
C LEU A 24 1.94 22.84 14.10
N GLN A 25 2.44 23.02 12.88
CA GLN A 25 3.00 24.28 12.41
C GLN A 25 2.04 25.13 11.56
N ALA A 26 0.76 24.74 11.47
CA ALA A 26 -0.27 25.41 10.67
C ALA A 26 0.09 25.63 9.18
N HIS A 27 0.89 24.73 8.61
CA HIS A 27 1.31 24.77 7.20
C HIS A 27 0.27 24.12 6.29
N THR A 28 -0.80 24.85 5.97
CA THR A 28 -1.94 24.34 5.19
C THR A 28 -1.54 23.81 3.80
N GLY A 29 -0.67 24.52 3.08
CA GLY A 29 -0.21 24.08 1.75
C GLY A 29 0.56 22.74 1.81
N LEU A 30 1.42 22.59 2.81
CA LEU A 30 2.14 21.34 3.06
C LEU A 30 1.16 20.22 3.42
N MET A 31 0.15 20.49 4.25
CA MET A 31 -0.86 19.50 4.63
C MET A 31 -1.62 18.97 3.41
N VAL A 32 -2.09 19.86 2.52
CA VAL A 32 -2.76 19.46 1.27
C VAL A 32 -1.85 18.59 0.40
N GLN A 33 -0.58 18.98 0.25
CA GLN A 33 0.42 18.19 -0.49
C GLN A 33 0.54 16.77 0.09
N GLN A 34 0.66 16.65 1.41
CA GLN A 34 0.83 15.34 2.05
C GLN A 34 -0.43 14.46 1.96
N VAL A 35 -1.62 15.05 1.92
CA VAL A 35 -2.87 14.31 1.65
C VAL A 35 -2.86 13.71 0.24
N VAL A 36 -2.46 14.49 -0.77
CA VAL A 36 -2.33 13.99 -2.15
C VAL A 36 -1.28 12.90 -2.25
N LEU A 37 -0.11 13.10 -1.63
CA LEU A 37 0.96 12.09 -1.59
C LEU A 37 0.52 10.81 -0.87
N THR A 38 -0.31 10.93 0.17
CA THR A 38 -0.92 9.78 0.84
C THR A 38 -1.80 8.97 -0.11
N ALA A 39 -2.66 9.62 -0.90
CA ALA A 39 -3.48 8.93 -1.90
C ALA A 39 -2.64 8.20 -2.95
N ILE A 40 -1.56 8.84 -3.44
CA ILE A 40 -0.63 8.24 -4.41
C ILE A 40 0.07 7.01 -3.79
N SER A 41 0.56 7.11 -2.56
CA SER A 41 1.18 5.99 -1.85
C SER A 41 0.22 4.83 -1.66
N LEU A 42 -1.03 5.09 -1.27
CA LEU A 42 -2.06 4.05 -1.14
C LEU A 42 -2.35 3.37 -2.48
N GLN A 43 -2.47 4.14 -3.57
CA GLN A 43 -2.66 3.58 -4.91
C GLN A 43 -1.49 2.68 -5.32
N GLY A 44 -0.24 3.10 -5.03
CA GLY A 44 0.95 2.32 -5.29
C GLY A 44 1.01 1.02 -4.49
N ILE A 45 0.62 1.06 -3.22
CA ILE A 45 0.51 -0.13 -2.35
C ILE A 45 -0.58 -1.07 -2.87
N TRP A 46 -1.76 -0.54 -3.23
CA TRP A 46 -2.87 -1.34 -3.74
C TRP A 46 -2.47 -2.16 -4.96
N LYS A 47 -2.01 -1.49 -6.02
CA LYS A 47 -1.61 -2.15 -7.28
C LYS A 47 -0.38 -3.03 -7.13
N GLY A 48 0.54 -2.64 -6.26
CA GLY A 48 1.85 -3.26 -6.14
C GLY A 48 1.94 -4.41 -5.14
N LEU A 49 1.04 -4.47 -4.15
CA LEU A 49 1.07 -5.43 -3.05
C LEU A 49 -0.27 -6.12 -2.84
N VAL A 50 -1.40 -5.42 -2.96
CA VAL A 50 -2.71 -5.99 -2.59
C VAL A 50 -3.34 -6.75 -3.75
N GLU A 51 -3.56 -6.08 -4.88
CA GLU A 51 -4.21 -6.63 -6.09
C GLU A 51 -3.57 -7.98 -6.54
N PRO A 52 -2.24 -8.13 -6.64
CA PRO A 52 -1.63 -9.40 -7.05
C PRO A 52 -1.88 -10.58 -6.10
N ARG A 53 -2.21 -10.31 -4.82
CA ARG A 53 -2.51 -11.37 -3.83
C ARG A 53 -3.98 -11.77 -3.82
N LEU A 54 -4.85 -10.89 -4.32
CA LEU A 54 -6.27 -11.17 -4.48
C LEU A 54 -6.53 -11.97 -5.77
N ASP A 55 -5.74 -11.72 -6.80
CA ASP A 55 -5.82 -12.42 -8.09
C ASP A 55 -5.04 -13.75 -8.11
N ALA A 56 -4.39 -14.12 -7.01
CA ALA A 56 -3.76 -15.44 -6.90
C ALA A 56 -4.86 -16.51 -6.95
N PRO A 57 -4.88 -17.39 -7.97
CA PRO A 57 -5.87 -18.46 -8.05
C PRO A 57 -5.83 -19.25 -6.76
N LEU A 58 -6.99 -19.46 -6.13
CA LEU A 58 -7.09 -20.45 -5.06
C LEU A 58 -6.49 -21.73 -5.63
N ASP A 59 -5.49 -22.31 -4.96
CA ASP A 59 -4.90 -23.61 -5.30
C ASP A 59 -5.96 -24.72 -5.14
N VAL A 60 -7.02 -24.68 -5.94
CA VAL A 60 -8.05 -25.73 -6.03
C VAL A 60 -7.44 -27.02 -6.55
N GLU A 61 -6.31 -26.95 -7.25
CA GLU A 61 -5.49 -28.12 -7.60
C GLU A 61 -5.07 -28.91 -6.34
N GLN A 62 -4.76 -28.24 -5.22
CA GLN A 62 -4.42 -28.94 -3.96
C GLN A 62 -5.64 -29.52 -3.24
N LEU A 63 -6.86 -29.09 -3.57
CA LEU A 63 -8.09 -29.61 -2.98
C LEU A 63 -8.68 -30.80 -3.77
N ILE A 64 -8.30 -30.96 -5.05
CA ILE A 64 -8.84 -31.98 -5.96
C ILE A 64 -8.00 -33.27 -5.93
N ASP A 65 -6.73 -33.22 -5.50
CA ASP A 65 -5.77 -34.32 -5.60
C ASP A 65 -5.56 -35.19 -4.32
N GLU A 66 -6.36 -35.03 -3.26
CA GLU A 66 -6.37 -36.02 -2.15
C GLU A 66 -7.50 -37.07 -2.29
N PRO A 67 -7.26 -38.22 -2.94
CA PRO A 67 -7.80 -39.47 -2.45
C PRO A 67 -6.97 -39.87 -1.22
N LYS A 68 -7.53 -39.68 -0.02
CA LYS A 68 -7.01 -40.31 1.19
C LYS A 68 -7.09 -41.83 1.03
N LEU A 69 -5.98 -42.46 0.62
CA LEU A 69 -5.73 -43.88 0.79
C LEU A 69 -4.30 -44.10 1.28
#